data_AF-A0A1V5WD24-F1
#
_entry.id   AF-A0A1V5WD24-F1
#
_cell.length_a   1.000
_cell.length_b   1.000
_cell.length_c   1.000
_cell.angle_alpha   90.00
_cell.angle_beta   90.00
_cell.angle_gamma   90.00
#
_symmetry.space_group_name_H-M   'P 1'
#
loop_
_entity.id
_entity.type
_entity.pdbx_description
1 polymer ?
#
loop_
_entity_poly.entity_id
_entity_poly.type
_entity_poly.pdbx_seq_one_letter_code
_entity_poly.pdbx_strand_id
1 'polypeptide(L)'
;MLHSNEGAKTKGGIVLGFLTDDVFIADGESHAADVAECYGEVYKTPEKLFFDPNDPNSMDWEVEMELEKGDIVWFSYLESKNSCQILCDGVIYKSIPYQDCYVAKRVVPLGASDVTVHICLNGYVLCEPKFLVPISPLDVVSADKVDKTSTIIRYIGNAPKRYLRESYTHIEDLRVGDDVVLDHKTPLYLLERCGALAAFCGSELFWVVQRRRIGLILNRGK
;
A
#
# COMPACT_ATOMS: atom_id res chain seq x y z
N MET A 1 -10.10 -6.20 17.43
CA MET A 1 -11.14 -5.15 17.36
C MET A 1 -12.24 -5.70 16.46
N LEU A 2 -13.52 -5.57 16.82
CA LEU A 2 -14.66 -6.25 16.17
C LEU A 2 -14.76 -5.93 14.67
N HIS A 3 -14.88 -6.96 13.83
CA HIS A 3 -15.43 -6.81 12.47
C HIS A 3 -16.84 -6.23 12.60
N SER A 4 -17.11 -5.06 12.01
CA SER A 4 -18.47 -4.54 11.96
C SER A 4 -19.05 -4.76 10.57
N ASN A 5 -20.20 -5.43 10.53
CA ASN A 5 -21.12 -5.47 9.39
C ASN A 5 -21.74 -4.09 9.09
N GLU A 6 -21.13 -2.99 9.53
CA GLU A 6 -21.71 -1.65 9.47
C GLU A 6 -21.26 -0.87 8.23
N GLY A 7 -20.15 -1.25 7.58
CA GLY A 7 -19.56 -0.46 6.49
C GLY A 7 -18.51 0.54 6.98
N ALA A 8 -17.90 1.28 6.05
CA ALA A 8 -16.84 2.24 6.35
C ALA A 8 -17.40 3.47 7.08
N LYS A 9 -16.84 3.81 8.25
CA LYS A 9 -17.29 4.97 9.03
C LYS A 9 -16.33 6.14 8.89
N THR A 10 -16.83 7.27 8.39
CA THR A 10 -16.09 8.54 8.34
C THR A 10 -15.81 9.06 9.76
N LYS A 11 -14.82 9.95 9.91
CA LYS A 11 -14.54 10.66 11.18
C LYS A 11 -15.73 11.47 11.71
N GLY A 12 -16.61 11.94 10.82
CA GLY A 12 -17.85 12.64 11.17
C GLY A 12 -18.99 11.72 11.64
N GLY A 13 -18.77 10.40 11.68
CA GLY A 13 -19.75 9.41 12.12
C GLY A 13 -20.70 8.90 11.04
N ILE A 14 -20.54 9.32 9.78
CA ILE A 14 -21.31 8.82 8.64
C ILE A 14 -20.83 7.41 8.30
N VAL A 15 -21.76 6.47 8.20
CA VAL A 15 -21.52 5.07 7.85
C VAL A 15 -21.84 4.87 6.36
N LEU A 16 -20.89 4.34 5.60
CA LEU A 16 -20.94 4.16 4.14
C LEU A 16 -20.77 2.68 3.75
N GLY A 17 -21.48 2.21 2.73
CA GLY A 17 -21.33 0.83 2.21
C GLY A 17 -22.07 -0.25 3.03
N PHE A 18 -23.08 0.15 3.81
CA PHE A 18 -23.99 -0.77 4.52
C PHE A 18 -24.95 -1.51 3.57
N LEU A 19 -25.19 -0.97 2.37
CA LEU A 19 -26.08 -1.57 1.38
C LEU A 19 -25.24 -2.29 0.31
N THR A 20 -25.39 -3.61 0.22
CA THR A 20 -24.68 -4.46 -0.75
C THR A 20 -25.10 -4.21 -2.20
N ASP A 21 -26.21 -3.49 -2.41
CA ASP A 21 -26.83 -3.22 -3.72
C ASP A 21 -26.52 -1.81 -4.25
N ASP A 22 -25.52 -1.12 -3.69
CA ASP A 22 -25.16 0.23 -4.10
C ASP A 22 -24.66 0.24 -5.56
N VAL A 23 -25.51 0.75 -6.46
CA VAL A 23 -25.18 1.01 -7.86
C VAL A 23 -24.38 2.31 -7.92
N PHE A 24 -23.06 2.19 -8.02
CA PHE A 24 -22.21 3.34 -8.36
C PHE A 24 -22.59 3.82 -9.77
N ILE A 25 -22.88 5.12 -9.91
CA ILE A 25 -23.18 5.72 -11.20
C ILE A 25 -21.93 5.59 -12.08
N ALA A 26 -22.05 4.91 -13.23
CA ALA A 26 -20.92 4.51 -14.07
C ALA A 26 -20.03 5.69 -14.55
N ASP A 27 -20.59 6.92 -14.55
CA ASP A 27 -19.94 8.16 -15.01
C ASP A 27 -19.68 9.18 -13.88
N GLY A 28 -19.76 8.76 -12.61
CA GLY A 28 -19.46 9.62 -11.45
C GLY A 28 -17.98 9.59 -11.03
N GLU A 29 -17.54 10.60 -10.27
CA GLU A 29 -16.19 10.63 -9.64
C GLU A 29 -16.02 9.58 -8.53
N SER A 30 -17.10 8.95 -8.08
CA SER A 30 -17.12 7.98 -6.98
C SER A 30 -17.02 6.54 -7.49
N HIS A 31 -16.06 5.78 -6.98
CA HIS A 31 -15.77 4.41 -7.39
C HIS A 31 -15.94 3.42 -6.22
N ALA A 32 -16.35 2.18 -6.50
CA ALA A 32 -16.50 1.13 -5.47
C ALA A 32 -15.21 0.82 -4.69
N ALA A 33 -14.06 1.16 -5.26
CA ALA A 33 -12.76 1.02 -4.62
C ALA A 33 -12.51 2.08 -3.53
N ASP A 34 -13.28 3.18 -3.51
CA ASP A 34 -13.07 4.28 -2.56
C ASP A 34 -13.62 3.95 -1.17
N VAL A 35 -14.57 3.00 -1.08
CA VAL A 35 -15.20 2.53 0.17
C VAL A 35 -14.80 1.09 0.52
N ALA A 36 -13.93 0.47 -0.27
CA ALA A 36 -13.56 -0.91 -0.07
C ALA A 36 -12.57 -1.07 1.08
N GLU A 37 -12.82 -2.05 1.94
CA GLU A 37 -11.90 -2.41 3.01
C GLU A 37 -10.64 -3.06 2.42
N CYS A 38 -9.55 -2.30 2.35
CA CYS A 38 -8.28 -2.70 1.74
C CYS A 38 -7.21 -2.99 2.81
N TYR A 39 -7.64 -3.35 4.03
CA TYR A 39 -6.76 -3.76 5.12
C TYR A 39 -7.43 -4.83 5.99
N GLY A 40 -6.64 -5.51 6.82
CA GLY A 40 -7.15 -6.52 7.77
C GLY A 40 -6.09 -6.95 8.79
N GLU A 41 -6.53 -7.64 9.84
CA GLU A 41 -5.64 -8.21 10.86
C GLU A 41 -5.11 -9.58 10.43
N VAL A 42 -3.79 -9.77 10.52
CA VAL A 42 -3.13 -11.03 10.14
C VAL A 42 -3.44 -12.10 11.18
N TYR A 43 -4.18 -13.12 10.77
CA TYR A 43 -4.50 -14.25 11.64
C TYR A 43 -3.41 -15.33 11.63
N LYS A 44 -2.86 -15.63 10.44
CA LYS A 44 -1.86 -16.67 10.22
C LYS A 44 -1.05 -16.37 8.97
N THR A 45 0.25 -16.65 9.03
CA THR A 45 1.19 -16.60 7.90
C THR A 45 1.75 -17.98 7.59
N PRO A 46 2.18 -18.25 6.35
CA PRO A 46 2.97 -19.44 6.05
C PRO A 46 4.36 -19.34 6.69
N GLU A 47 4.97 -20.50 7.02
CA GLU A 47 6.29 -20.55 7.66
C GLU A 47 7.41 -20.01 6.77
N LYS A 48 7.27 -20.18 5.45
CA LYS A 48 8.26 -19.77 4.45
C LYS A 48 7.58 -19.29 3.18
N LEU A 49 8.20 -18.30 2.55
CA LEU A 49 7.89 -17.90 1.19
C LEU A 49 8.66 -18.78 0.21
N PHE A 50 8.01 -19.10 -0.91
CA PHE A 50 8.61 -19.95 -1.94
C PHE A 50 9.18 -19.08 -3.06
N PHE A 51 10.48 -19.22 -3.32
CA PHE A 51 11.18 -18.57 -4.41
C PHE A 51 12.04 -19.58 -5.19
N ASP A 52 11.69 -19.83 -6.45
CA ASP A 52 12.45 -20.64 -7.40
C ASP A 52 12.43 -19.96 -8.78
N PRO A 53 13.61 -19.54 -9.31
CA PRO A 53 13.70 -18.94 -10.63
C PRO A 53 13.12 -19.76 -11.80
N ASN A 54 12.98 -21.07 -11.62
CA ASN A 54 12.50 -21.97 -12.66
C ASN A 54 11.01 -22.33 -12.52
N ASP A 55 10.35 -21.95 -11.43
CA ASP A 55 8.93 -22.25 -11.19
C ASP A 55 8.07 -21.03 -11.53
N PRO A 56 7.09 -21.15 -12.45
CA PRO A 56 6.18 -20.05 -12.77
C PRO A 56 5.27 -19.64 -11.60
N ASN A 57 5.13 -20.46 -10.56
CA ASN A 57 4.37 -20.18 -9.34
C ASN A 57 5.23 -19.61 -8.21
N SER A 58 6.51 -19.36 -8.46
CA SER A 58 7.40 -18.70 -7.52
C SER A 58 6.96 -17.26 -7.24
N MET A 59 7.30 -16.77 -6.05
CA MET A 59 7.31 -15.32 -5.79
C MET A 59 8.15 -14.59 -6.84
N ASP A 60 7.72 -13.39 -7.21
CA ASP A 60 8.42 -12.50 -8.15
C ASP A 60 9.77 -11.96 -7.60
N TRP A 61 10.01 -12.11 -6.31
CA TRP A 61 11.21 -11.65 -5.61
C TRP A 61 11.50 -12.50 -4.38
N GLU A 62 12.78 -12.63 -4.04
CA GLU A 62 13.23 -13.30 -2.83
C GLU A 62 13.24 -12.32 -1.66
N VAL A 63 12.34 -12.53 -0.70
CA VAL A 63 12.19 -11.77 0.54
C VAL A 63 11.94 -12.71 1.70
N GLU A 64 12.17 -12.24 2.92
CA GLU A 64 11.80 -12.95 4.13
C GLU A 64 10.35 -12.63 4.51
N MET A 65 9.70 -13.55 5.24
CA MET A 65 8.36 -13.29 5.77
C MET A 65 8.47 -12.25 6.90
N GLU A 66 8.02 -11.03 6.64
CA GLU A 66 8.04 -9.94 7.64
C GLU A 66 6.74 -9.84 8.45
N LEU A 67 5.65 -10.43 7.95
CA LEU A 67 4.34 -10.38 8.61
C LEU A 67 4.27 -11.34 9.80
N GLU A 68 3.66 -10.86 10.88
CA GLU A 68 3.37 -11.62 12.08
C GLU A 68 1.87 -11.60 12.39
N LYS A 69 1.43 -12.59 13.17
CA LYS A 69 0.06 -12.65 13.67
C LYS A 69 -0.24 -11.39 14.50
N GLY A 70 -1.36 -10.73 14.20
CA GLY A 70 -1.82 -9.51 14.85
C GLY A 70 -1.42 -8.22 14.14
N ASP A 71 -0.58 -8.28 13.11
CA ASP A 71 -0.29 -7.12 12.27
C ASP A 71 -1.56 -6.65 11.54
N ILE A 72 -1.73 -5.34 11.39
CA ILE A 72 -2.73 -4.79 10.47
C ILE A 72 -2.05 -4.58 9.13
N VAL A 73 -2.48 -5.29 8.10
CA VAL A 73 -1.87 -5.27 6.77
C VAL A 73 -2.79 -4.60 5.75
N TRP A 74 -2.23 -3.78 4.87
CA TRP A 74 -2.89 -3.18 3.72
C TRP A 74 -2.52 -3.92 2.44
N PHE A 75 -3.51 -4.11 1.58
CA PHE A 75 -3.42 -4.82 0.30
C PHE A 75 -4.30 -4.14 -0.76
N SER A 76 -4.28 -4.64 -1.99
CA SER A 76 -5.01 -4.01 -3.09
C SER A 76 -6.53 -4.19 -2.99
N TYR A 77 -7.28 -3.27 -3.61
CA TYR A 77 -8.73 -3.42 -3.80
C TYR A 77 -9.09 -4.71 -4.54
N LEU A 78 -8.29 -5.08 -5.56
CA LEU A 78 -8.52 -6.29 -6.34
C LEU A 78 -8.42 -7.54 -5.45
N GLU A 79 -7.43 -7.58 -4.56
CA GLU A 79 -7.28 -8.69 -3.61
C GLU A 79 -8.41 -8.71 -2.58
N SER A 80 -8.84 -7.54 -2.09
CA SER A 80 -9.97 -7.46 -1.17
C SER A 80 -11.24 -8.13 -1.73
N LYS A 81 -11.48 -7.98 -3.04
CA LYS A 81 -12.65 -8.52 -3.74
C LYS A 81 -12.48 -9.94 -4.25
N ASN A 82 -11.30 -10.31 -4.74
CA ASN A 82 -11.05 -11.60 -5.40
C ASN A 82 -10.42 -12.65 -4.49
N SER A 83 -10.13 -12.31 -3.23
CA SER A 83 -9.55 -13.23 -2.26
C SER A 83 -10.37 -14.49 -2.04
N CYS A 84 -9.66 -15.61 -1.84
CA CYS A 84 -10.28 -16.84 -1.41
C CYS A 84 -10.79 -16.69 0.03
N GLN A 85 -12.08 -16.98 0.23
CA GLN A 85 -12.73 -16.89 1.54
C GLN A 85 -12.87 -18.27 2.17
N ILE A 86 -12.51 -18.36 3.45
CA ILE A 86 -12.52 -19.60 4.23
C ILE A 86 -13.40 -19.39 5.45
N LEU A 87 -14.48 -20.16 5.57
CA LEU A 87 -15.35 -20.15 6.75
C LEU A 87 -14.81 -21.14 7.79
N CYS A 88 -14.39 -20.63 8.94
CA CYS A 88 -13.94 -21.42 10.09
C CYS A 88 -14.71 -20.99 11.33
N ASP A 89 -15.42 -21.92 11.98
CA ASP A 89 -16.16 -21.68 13.23
C ASP A 89 -17.11 -20.45 13.18
N GLY A 90 -17.75 -20.23 12.03
CA GLY A 90 -18.67 -19.11 11.82
C GLY A 90 -18.01 -17.77 11.48
N VAL A 91 -16.67 -17.73 11.37
CA VAL A 91 -15.90 -16.54 10.98
C VAL A 91 -15.34 -16.72 9.57
N ILE A 92 -15.50 -15.69 8.73
CA ILE A 92 -14.96 -15.67 7.37
C ILE A 92 -13.55 -15.07 7.41
N TYR A 93 -12.57 -15.84 6.98
CA TYR A 93 -11.19 -15.41 6.78
C TYR A 93 -10.92 -15.20 5.30
N LYS A 94 -10.06 -14.24 4.96
CA LYS A 94 -9.58 -14.01 3.60
C LYS A 94 -8.14 -14.49 3.46
N SER A 95 -7.87 -15.29 2.44
CA SER A 95 -6.51 -15.63 2.03
C SER A 95 -6.02 -14.59 1.04
N ILE A 96 -5.06 -13.77 1.47
CA ILE A 96 -4.40 -12.74 0.67
C ILE A 96 -2.98 -13.23 0.34
N PRO A 97 -2.59 -13.28 -0.94
CA PRO A 97 -1.22 -13.60 -1.31
C PRO A 97 -0.23 -12.59 -0.73
N TYR A 98 0.88 -13.06 -0.18
CA TYR A 98 1.86 -12.17 0.49
C TYR A 98 2.40 -11.10 -0.47
N GLN A 99 2.65 -11.45 -1.73
CA GLN A 99 3.16 -10.53 -2.77
C GLN A 99 2.26 -9.30 -3.01
N ASP A 100 0.98 -9.38 -2.68
CA ASP A 100 -0.01 -8.33 -2.89
C ASP A 100 -0.28 -7.50 -1.62
N CYS A 101 0.41 -7.81 -0.53
CA CYS A 101 0.46 -6.99 0.67
C CYS A 101 1.52 -5.90 0.52
N TYR A 102 1.14 -4.65 0.80
CA TYR A 102 1.98 -3.47 0.57
C TYR A 102 2.71 -3.01 1.82
N VAL A 103 1.99 -2.92 2.94
CA VAL A 103 2.50 -2.38 4.19
C VAL A 103 1.74 -2.98 5.35
N ALA A 104 2.42 -3.16 6.47
CA ALA A 104 1.82 -3.55 7.74
C ALA A 104 2.09 -2.51 8.82
N LYS A 105 1.16 -2.42 9.77
CA LYS A 105 1.36 -1.76 11.06
C LYS A 105 1.43 -2.81 12.14
N ARG A 106 2.47 -2.71 12.96
CA ARG A 106 2.64 -3.53 14.16
C ARG A 106 2.73 -2.64 15.37
N VAL A 107 2.00 -3.01 16.43
CA VAL A 107 2.10 -2.37 17.73
C VAL A 107 3.12 -3.16 18.55
N VAL A 108 4.24 -2.53 18.89
CA VAL A 108 5.34 -3.14 19.64
C VAL A 108 5.39 -2.51 21.03
N PRO A 109 5.36 -3.31 22.11
CA PRO A 109 5.56 -2.79 23.46
C PRO A 109 7.01 -2.30 23.62
N LEU A 110 7.19 -1.04 24.02
CA LEU A 110 8.47 -0.43 24.34
C LEU A 110 8.44 0.15 25.76
N GLY A 111 8.80 -0.68 26.73
CA GLY A 111 8.78 -0.31 28.15
C GLY A 111 7.34 -0.09 28.65
N ALA A 112 7.00 1.14 29.01
CA ALA A 112 5.67 1.53 29.51
C ALA A 112 4.74 2.09 28.42
N SER A 113 5.17 2.09 27.15
CA SER A 113 4.43 2.67 26.04
C SER A 113 4.42 1.74 24.83
N ASP A 114 3.33 1.74 24.08
CA ASP A 114 3.24 1.04 22.81
C ASP A 114 3.70 1.95 21.67
N VAL A 115 4.53 1.41 20.77
CA VAL A 115 5.01 2.10 19.58
C VAL A 115 4.44 1.41 18.34
N THR A 116 3.85 2.20 17.45
CA THR A 116 3.43 1.69 16.14
C THR A 116 4.59 1.77 15.15
N VAL A 117 5.00 0.62 14.64
CA VAL A 117 5.98 0.53 13.54
C VAL A 117 5.28 0.25 12.23
N HIS A 118 5.80 0.81 11.15
CA HIS A 118 5.29 0.62 9.79
C HIS A 118 6.31 -0.20 9.00
N ILE A 119 5.87 -1.31 8.43
CA ILE A 119 6.71 -2.30 7.76
C ILE A 119 6.24 -2.36 6.31
N CYS A 120 6.94 -1.71 5.38
CA CYS A 120 6.63 -1.88 3.96
C CYS A 120 7.13 -3.25 3.51
N LEU A 121 6.28 -4.03 2.87
CA LEU A 121 6.54 -5.43 2.54
C LEU A 121 7.05 -5.54 1.11
N ASN A 122 7.65 -6.66 0.72
CA ASN A 122 7.89 -7.01 -0.69
C ASN A 122 8.75 -6.01 -1.50
N GLY A 123 9.56 -5.20 -0.82
CA GLY A 123 10.27 -4.11 -1.48
C GLY A 123 9.35 -3.01 -2.01
N TYR A 124 8.16 -2.84 -1.42
CA TYR A 124 7.37 -1.63 -1.58
C TYR A 124 7.92 -0.49 -0.72
N VAL A 125 7.64 0.72 -1.16
CA VAL A 125 7.79 1.95 -0.43
C VAL A 125 6.50 2.75 -0.51
N LEU A 126 6.22 3.52 0.52
CA LEU A 126 5.14 4.48 0.51
C LEU A 126 5.71 5.87 0.30
N CYS A 127 5.16 6.58 -0.68
CA CYS A 127 5.64 7.88 -1.06
C CYS A 127 4.52 8.92 -1.05
N GLU A 128 4.84 10.18 -0.77
CA GLU A 128 3.88 11.27 -0.88
C GLU A 128 3.75 11.75 -2.33
N PRO A 129 2.54 12.01 -2.82
CA PRO A 129 2.35 12.62 -4.12
C PRO A 129 2.93 14.05 -4.12
N LYS A 130 3.68 14.39 -5.16
CA LYS A 130 4.14 15.76 -5.41
C LYS A 130 3.16 16.48 -6.34
N PHE A 131 3.07 17.79 -6.20
CA PHE A 131 2.28 18.62 -7.10
C PHE A 131 3.22 19.35 -8.06
N LEU A 132 2.74 19.58 -9.28
CA LEU A 132 3.49 20.34 -10.27
C LEU A 132 3.67 21.78 -9.78
N VAL A 133 4.92 22.23 -9.81
CA VAL A 133 5.27 23.61 -9.47
C VAL A 133 5.28 24.42 -10.76
N PRO A 134 4.53 25.53 -10.85
CA PRO A 134 4.58 26.41 -12.01
C PRO A 134 6.01 26.90 -12.25
N ILE A 135 6.54 26.67 -13.44
CA ILE A 135 7.94 27.00 -13.77
C ILE A 135 8.06 28.49 -14.15
N SER A 136 6.95 29.11 -14.51
CA SER A 136 6.88 30.47 -15.04
C SER A 136 5.51 31.10 -14.74
N PRO A 137 5.40 32.44 -14.67
CA PRO A 137 4.10 33.13 -14.62
C PRO A 137 3.19 32.87 -15.84
N LEU A 138 3.75 32.37 -16.94
CA LEU A 138 3.00 31.97 -18.14
C LEU A 138 2.60 30.49 -18.13
N ASP A 139 3.04 29.74 -17.12
CA ASP A 139 2.72 28.33 -16.97
C ASP A 139 1.28 28.20 -16.45
N VAL A 140 0.40 27.67 -17.29
CA VAL A 140 -1.04 27.49 -16.98
C VAL A 140 -1.28 26.18 -16.24
N VAL A 141 -0.23 25.47 -15.84
CA VAL A 141 -0.37 24.26 -15.02
C VAL A 141 -0.96 24.63 -13.67
N SER A 142 -2.07 23.98 -13.35
CA SER A 142 -2.77 24.17 -12.09
C SER A 142 -1.96 23.53 -10.95
N ALA A 143 -1.80 24.27 -9.84
CA ALA A 143 -0.98 23.84 -8.70
C ALA A 143 -1.55 22.60 -7.96
N ASP A 144 -2.78 22.19 -8.28
CA ASP A 144 -3.44 20.97 -7.82
C ASP A 144 -3.10 19.74 -8.69
N LYS A 145 -2.42 19.93 -9.83
CA LYS A 145 -2.05 18.82 -10.71
C LYS A 145 -0.88 18.04 -10.13
N VAL A 146 -1.13 16.76 -9.88
CA VAL A 146 -0.14 15.84 -9.31
C VAL A 146 0.96 15.51 -10.33
N ASP A 147 2.22 15.64 -9.93
CA ASP A 147 3.41 15.23 -10.66
C ASP A 147 3.60 13.72 -10.57
N LYS A 148 3.29 13.00 -11.65
CA LYS A 148 3.40 11.54 -11.73
C LYS A 148 4.82 11.03 -12.02
N THR A 149 5.81 11.91 -12.10
CA THR A 149 7.19 11.57 -12.45
C THR A 149 8.12 11.55 -11.25
N SER A 150 7.80 12.29 -10.19
CA SER A 150 8.61 12.36 -8.98
C SER A 150 7.78 12.23 -7.70
N THR A 151 8.39 11.79 -6.62
CA THR A 151 7.73 11.56 -5.32
C THR A 151 8.74 11.59 -4.19
N ILE A 152 8.29 11.74 -2.94
CA ILE A 152 9.18 11.73 -1.76
C ILE A 152 8.87 10.49 -0.92
N ILE A 153 9.91 9.75 -0.53
CA ILE A 153 9.75 8.53 0.27
C ILE A 153 9.35 8.88 1.70
N ARG A 154 8.30 8.25 2.22
CA ARG A 154 7.80 8.44 3.60
C ARG A 154 7.96 7.20 4.46
N TYR A 155 7.76 6.02 3.87
CA TYR A 155 8.01 4.75 4.53
C TYR A 155 8.78 3.82 3.60
N ILE A 156 9.73 3.09 4.17
CA ILE A 156 10.60 2.18 3.44
C ILE A 156 10.69 0.86 4.18
N GLY A 157 10.63 -0.22 3.41
CA GLY A 157 10.81 -1.58 3.89
C GLY A 157 12.17 -2.13 3.53
N ASN A 158 12.36 -3.40 3.89
CA ASN A 158 13.55 -4.13 3.46
C ASN A 158 13.59 -4.27 1.93
N ALA A 159 14.80 -4.20 1.40
CA ALA A 159 15.06 -4.48 0.01
C ALA A 159 14.88 -5.98 -0.29
N PRO A 160 14.30 -6.35 -1.45
CA PRO A 160 14.35 -7.73 -1.90
C PRO A 160 15.78 -8.18 -2.13
N LYS A 161 16.10 -9.43 -1.74
CA LYS A 161 17.44 -10.01 -1.92
C LYS A 161 17.78 -10.15 -3.41
N ARG A 162 16.79 -10.54 -4.21
CA ARG A 162 16.85 -10.58 -5.67
C ARG A 162 15.45 -10.63 -6.27
N TYR A 163 15.37 -10.36 -7.57
CA TYR A 163 14.16 -10.49 -8.36
C TYR A 163 14.16 -11.78 -9.18
N LEU A 164 12.98 -12.30 -9.48
CA LEU A 164 12.80 -13.41 -10.41
C LEU A 164 13.32 -13.05 -11.81
N ARG A 165 13.09 -11.81 -12.26
CA ARG A 165 13.64 -11.30 -13.51
C ARG A 165 14.98 -10.61 -13.26
N GLU A 166 16.03 -11.10 -13.91
CA GLU A 166 17.40 -10.57 -13.79
C GLU A 166 17.52 -9.10 -14.25
N SER A 167 16.65 -8.66 -15.16
CA SER A 167 16.65 -7.27 -15.63
C SER A 167 16.14 -6.27 -14.59
N TYR A 168 15.53 -6.75 -13.50
CA TYR A 168 15.05 -5.88 -12.44
C TYR A 168 16.15 -5.65 -11.41
N THR A 169 16.40 -4.38 -11.14
CA THR A 169 17.34 -3.90 -10.14
C THR A 169 16.65 -2.85 -9.30
N HIS A 170 17.27 -2.45 -8.19
CA HIS A 170 16.76 -1.38 -7.37
C HIS A 170 17.92 -0.61 -6.74
N ILE A 171 17.63 0.58 -6.23
CA ILE A 171 18.60 1.40 -5.51
C ILE A 171 18.69 0.88 -4.07
N GLU A 172 19.86 0.42 -3.66
CA GLU A 172 20.12 -0.18 -2.34
C GLU A 172 19.99 0.86 -1.22
N ASP A 173 20.54 2.06 -1.42
CA ASP A 173 20.72 3.07 -0.39
C ASP A 173 19.60 4.11 -0.31
N LEU A 174 18.37 3.73 -0.69
CA LEU A 174 17.18 4.57 -0.54
C LEU A 174 16.88 4.85 0.93
N ARG A 175 16.41 6.07 1.22
CA ARG A 175 16.09 6.53 2.58
C ARG A 175 14.74 7.23 2.64
N VAL A 176 14.15 7.24 3.82
CA VAL A 176 13.00 8.10 4.11
C VAL A 176 13.41 9.56 3.91
N GLY A 177 12.56 10.32 3.22
CA GLY A 177 12.79 11.71 2.86
C GLY A 177 13.50 11.94 1.52
N ASP A 178 14.02 10.88 0.87
CA ASP A 178 14.62 11.01 -0.46
C ASP A 178 13.55 11.47 -1.50
N ASP A 179 13.91 12.48 -2.30
CA ASP A 179 13.15 12.94 -3.46
C ASP A 179 13.63 12.14 -4.67
N VAL A 180 12.72 11.39 -5.29
CA VAL A 180 13.08 10.39 -6.30
C VAL A 180 12.25 10.54 -7.57
N VAL A 181 12.86 10.15 -8.70
CA VAL A 181 12.17 10.00 -9.98
C VAL A 181 11.76 8.56 -10.18
N LEU A 182 10.54 8.40 -10.67
CA LEU A 182 9.97 7.11 -11.04
C LEU A 182 10.30 6.78 -12.49
N ASP A 183 10.49 5.49 -12.77
CA ASP A 183 10.67 5.01 -14.13
C ASP A 183 9.47 5.37 -15.01
N HIS A 184 9.72 5.56 -16.30
CA HIS A 184 8.68 5.80 -17.27
C HIS A 184 7.62 4.68 -17.20
N LYS A 185 6.33 5.04 -17.23
CA LYS A 185 5.18 4.11 -17.12
C LYS A 185 5.10 3.37 -15.78
N THR A 186 5.71 3.88 -14.71
CA THR A 186 5.45 3.35 -13.37
C THR A 186 3.96 3.47 -13.06
N PRO A 187 3.28 2.34 -12.78
CA PRO A 187 1.89 2.41 -12.38
C PRO A 187 1.81 2.96 -10.96
N LEU A 188 1.07 4.03 -10.79
CA LEU A 188 0.88 4.71 -9.51
C LEU A 188 -0.46 4.32 -8.93
N TYR A 189 -0.43 3.72 -7.75
CA TYR A 189 -1.60 3.34 -6.97
C TYR A 189 -1.57 4.05 -5.63
N LEU A 190 -2.74 4.53 -5.18
CA LEU A 190 -2.88 5.01 -3.82
C LEU A 190 -3.11 3.81 -2.89
N LEU A 191 -2.46 3.82 -1.72
CA LEU A 191 -2.68 2.84 -0.66
C LEU A 191 -4.14 2.84 -0.21
N GLU A 192 -4.68 4.04 0.00
CA GLU A 192 -6.06 4.32 0.31
C GLU A 192 -6.53 5.44 -0.62
N ARG A 193 -7.74 5.33 -1.16
CA ARG A 193 -8.19 6.24 -2.23
C ARG A 193 -8.93 7.47 -1.71
N CYS A 194 -9.42 7.43 -0.46
CA CYS A 194 -10.23 8.48 0.14
C CYS A 194 -9.66 8.91 1.49
N GLY A 195 -9.13 10.13 1.59
CA GLY A 195 -8.52 10.65 2.83
C GLY A 195 -9.50 10.78 3.99
N ALA A 196 -10.80 10.93 3.73
CA ALA A 196 -11.84 10.98 4.76
C ALA A 196 -12.11 9.61 5.41
N LEU A 197 -11.74 8.52 4.72
CA LEU A 197 -11.89 7.12 5.14
C LEU A 197 -10.55 6.45 5.43
N ALA A 198 -9.43 7.14 5.22
CA ALA A 198 -8.09 6.61 5.41
C ALA A 198 -7.87 6.15 6.86
N ALA A 199 -7.40 4.92 7.03
CA ALA A 199 -7.06 4.31 8.30
C ALA A 199 -5.53 4.22 8.50
N PHE A 200 -4.74 4.41 7.44
CA PHE A 200 -3.30 4.25 7.50
C PHE A 200 -2.58 5.43 8.18
N CYS A 201 -2.81 6.68 7.81
CA CYS A 201 -2.17 7.79 8.51
C CYS A 201 -3.07 9.02 8.55
N GLY A 202 -4.12 8.94 9.37
CA GLY A 202 -5.04 10.06 9.56
C GLY A 202 -5.86 10.36 8.31
N SER A 203 -5.48 11.36 7.52
CA SER A 203 -6.11 11.70 6.23
C SER A 203 -5.10 11.77 5.10
N GLU A 204 -3.84 11.45 5.39
CA GLU A 204 -2.77 11.46 4.41
C GLU A 204 -2.88 10.24 3.50
N LEU A 205 -2.66 10.47 2.21
CA LEU A 205 -2.70 9.43 1.19
C LEU A 205 -1.30 9.22 0.63
N PHE A 206 -0.93 7.95 0.44
CA PHE A 206 0.39 7.56 -0.04
C PHE A 206 0.29 6.80 -1.34
N TRP A 207 1.26 7.03 -2.23
CA TRP A 207 1.52 6.14 -3.35
C TRP A 207 2.26 4.89 -2.90
N VAL A 208 1.80 3.75 -3.40
CA VAL A 208 2.48 2.47 -3.27
C VAL A 208 3.37 2.30 -4.49
N VAL A 209 4.68 2.28 -4.27
CA VAL A 209 5.68 2.15 -5.34
C VAL A 209 6.61 0.99 -5.00
N GLN A 210 6.89 0.14 -5.99
CA GLN A 210 7.87 -0.95 -5.82
C GLN A 210 9.27 -0.38 -6.07
N ARG A 211 10.26 -0.69 -5.21
CA ARG A 211 11.63 -0.11 -5.26
C ARG A 211 12.31 -0.16 -6.63
N ARG A 212 12.08 -1.21 -7.42
CA ARG A 212 12.59 -1.39 -8.80
C ARG A 212 12.05 -0.37 -9.80
N ARG A 213 11.02 0.39 -9.43
CA ARG A 213 10.41 1.45 -10.24
C ARG A 213 10.99 2.83 -9.94
N ILE A 214 11.92 2.91 -8.99
CA ILE A 214 12.60 4.15 -8.66
C ILE A 214 13.87 4.20 -9.51
N GLY A 215 13.90 5.14 -10.45
CA GLY A 215 14.99 5.27 -11.40
C GLY A 215 16.20 5.99 -10.82
N LEU A 216 15.96 7.10 -10.11
CA LEU A 216 17.02 8.00 -9.64
C LEU A 216 16.63 8.73 -8.35
N ILE A 217 17.64 9.08 -7.53
CA ILE A 217 17.50 9.99 -6.39
C ILE A 217 17.89 11.39 -6.85
N LEU A 218 16.94 12.33 -6.78
CA LEU A 218 17.17 13.75 -7.10
C LEU A 218 17.86 14.47 -5.95
N ASN A 219 17.31 14.29 -4.73
CA ASN A 219 17.81 14.93 -3.53
C ASN A 219 17.70 13.95 -2.36
N ARG A 220 18.67 14.01 -1.44
CA ARG A 220 18.62 13.22 -0.21
C ARG A 220 17.68 13.86 0.81
N GLY A 221 16.95 13.01 1.51
CA GLY A 221 16.22 13.41 2.71
C GLY A 221 17.18 14.03 3.73
N LYS A 222 16.78 15.17 4.30
CA LYS A 222 17.50 15.79 5.42
C LYS A 222 17.26 15.02 6.72
#